data_AF-A0A7R8VVE8-F1
#
_entry.id   AF-A0A7R8VVE8-F1
#
_cell.length_a   1.000
_cell.length_b   1.000
_cell.length_c   1.000
_cell.angle_alpha   90.00
_cell.angle_beta   90.00
_cell.angle_gamma   90.00
#
_symmetry.space_group_name_H-M   'P 1'
#
loop_
_entity.id
_entity.type
_entity.pdbx_description
1 polymer ?
#
loop_
_entity_poly.entity_id
_entity_poly.type
_entity_poly.pdbx_seq_one_letter_code
_entity_poly.pdbx_strand_id
1 'polypeptide(L)'
;MDTNSWPDISASVASTDTYVCSRLQGLGTSQEDIQMSRPGQNLTNRIKTPADEFFHNKILEISDGISNPGTIVWPLLICVVISWVVVFLCIMKGVKSVGKVVYFTATFPFVILFVLLVRGLTLPGAMQGVLFYISPQWGQLTNLKVRI
;
A
#
# COMPACT_ATOMS: atom_id res chain seq x y z
N MET A 1 18.06 1.54 -37.70
CA MET A 1 18.85 2.56 -36.99
C MET A 1 17.98 3.82 -36.84
N ASP A 2 17.10 3.72 -35.85
CA ASP A 2 16.87 4.68 -34.77
C ASP A 2 16.19 6.02 -35.09
N THR A 3 14.88 5.95 -35.30
CA THR A 3 13.93 7.05 -35.06
C THR A 3 13.41 6.95 -33.61
N ASN A 4 14.18 7.45 -32.64
CA ASN A 4 13.79 7.49 -31.23
C ASN A 4 13.32 8.90 -30.80
N SER A 5 12.55 9.57 -31.65
CA SER A 5 11.89 10.84 -31.36
C SER A 5 10.67 10.62 -30.45
N TRP A 6 10.93 10.37 -29.16
CA TRP A 6 9.95 10.58 -28.11
C TRP A 6 10.43 11.73 -27.20
N PRO A 7 9.58 12.75 -26.94
CA PRO A 7 9.96 13.94 -26.20
C PRO A 7 10.14 13.68 -24.70
N ASP A 8 10.98 14.51 -24.09
CA ASP A 8 11.55 14.49 -22.74
C ASP A 8 10.55 14.53 -21.55
N ILE A 9 9.66 13.55 -21.43
CA ILE A 9 8.76 13.40 -20.27
C ILE A 9 9.38 12.47 -19.21
N SER A 10 10.27 11.58 -19.62
CA SER A 10 11.00 10.65 -18.74
C SER A 10 12.16 11.31 -17.97
N ALA A 11 12.68 12.45 -18.44
CA ALA A 11 13.76 13.18 -17.77
C ALA A 11 13.27 14.05 -16.59
N SER A 12 12.04 14.57 -16.64
CA SER A 12 11.45 15.39 -15.57
C SER A 12 10.91 14.54 -14.40
N VAL A 13 10.36 13.35 -14.69
CA VAL A 13 9.95 12.38 -13.66
C VAL A 13 11.17 11.79 -12.93
N ALA A 14 12.21 11.36 -13.67
CA ALA A 14 13.45 10.86 -13.07
C ALA A 14 14.18 11.92 -12.22
N SER A 15 14.10 13.19 -12.62
CA SER A 15 14.61 14.31 -11.82
C SER A 15 13.85 14.49 -10.51
N THR A 16 12.51 14.46 -10.54
CA THR A 16 11.68 14.71 -9.35
C THR A 16 11.86 13.61 -8.29
N ASP A 17 11.97 12.34 -8.72
CA ASP A 17 12.24 11.21 -7.82
C ASP A 17 13.66 11.29 -7.20
N THR A 18 14.63 11.77 -7.98
CA THR A 18 16.02 11.96 -7.50
C THR A 18 16.13 13.13 -6.53
N TYR A 19 15.42 14.26 -6.76
CA TYR A 19 15.42 15.42 -5.87
C TYR A 19 14.72 15.16 -4.52
N VAL A 20 13.65 14.35 -4.50
CA VAL A 20 12.97 13.94 -3.25
C VAL A 20 13.83 12.94 -2.48
N CYS A 21 14.45 11.96 -3.14
CA CYS A 21 15.31 10.98 -2.50
C CYS A 21 16.60 11.62 -1.94
N SER A 22 17.20 12.57 -2.66
CA SER A 22 18.38 13.32 -2.17
C SER A 22 18.05 14.32 -1.05
N ARG A 23 16.86 14.93 -1.03
CA ARG A 23 16.36 15.70 0.12
C ARG A 23 16.02 14.82 1.34
N LEU A 24 15.57 13.59 1.13
CA LEU A 24 15.31 12.62 2.20
C LEU A 24 16.60 12.02 2.76
N GLN A 25 17.62 11.82 1.93
CA GLN A 25 18.94 11.38 2.40
C GLN A 25 19.66 12.49 3.19
N GLY A 26 19.34 13.76 2.94
CA GLY A 26 19.72 14.89 3.80
C GLY A 26 18.93 15.02 5.11
N LEU A 27 17.87 14.22 5.29
CA LEU A 27 16.99 14.21 6.48
C LEU A 27 16.98 12.83 7.18
N GLY A 28 17.92 11.95 6.82
CA GLY A 28 17.86 10.52 7.12
C GLY A 28 19.20 9.89 7.53
N THR A 29 20.08 10.62 8.22
CA THR A 29 21.16 10.04 9.05
C THR A 29 21.46 10.95 10.24
N SER A 30 20.59 10.92 11.25
CA SER A 30 20.95 11.25 12.64
C SER A 30 19.79 10.79 13.52
N GLN A 31 19.74 9.49 13.83
CA GLN A 31 19.12 9.05 15.08
C GLN A 31 19.71 7.73 15.57
N GLU A 32 21.02 7.72 15.76
CA GLU A 32 21.55 7.37 17.07
C GLU A 32 22.20 8.65 17.62
N ASP A 33 22.01 8.93 18.91
CA ASP A 33 22.40 10.12 19.67
C ASP A 33 21.47 11.34 19.63
N ILE A 34 20.34 11.30 20.37
CA ILE A 34 20.04 12.22 21.50
C ILE A 34 19.16 11.47 22.51
N GLN A 35 19.79 10.70 23.41
CA GLN A 35 19.44 10.81 24.82
C GLN A 35 20.17 12.03 25.39
N MET A 36 19.53 13.20 25.37
CA MET A 36 19.87 14.28 26.31
C MET A 36 18.65 15.20 26.50
N SER A 37 18.02 15.02 27.67
CA SER A 37 17.25 15.98 28.46
C SER A 37 16.38 17.03 27.75
N ARG A 38 15.04 16.81 27.75
CA ARG A 38 14.09 17.90 28.06
C ARG A 38 12.77 17.35 28.64
N PRO A 39 12.38 17.73 29.88
CA PRO A 39 11.06 17.41 30.41
C PRO A 39 10.03 18.37 29.82
N GLY A 40 8.94 17.80 29.31
CA GLY A 40 7.73 18.54 28.93
C GLY A 40 7.85 19.35 27.63
N GLN A 41 7.51 18.73 26.50
CA GLN A 41 6.47 19.20 25.57
C GLN A 41 5.89 18.01 24.79
N ASN A 42 4.56 17.90 24.82
CA ASN A 42 3.75 16.94 24.07
C ASN A 42 3.85 17.26 22.56
N LEU A 43 4.90 16.77 21.91
CA LEU A 43 5.06 16.87 20.45
C LEU A 43 5.22 15.46 19.90
N THR A 44 4.10 14.75 19.78
CA THR A 44 4.00 13.57 18.94
C THR A 44 4.15 14.00 17.48
N ASN A 45 5.40 14.25 17.04
CA ASN A 45 5.74 14.29 15.64
C ASN A 45 5.42 12.91 15.06
N ARG A 46 4.19 12.76 14.56
CA ARG A 46 3.71 11.60 13.83
C ARG A 46 4.48 11.57 12.52
N ILE A 47 5.64 10.93 12.50
CA ILE A 47 6.32 10.58 11.26
C ILE A 47 5.37 9.66 10.49
N LYS A 48 4.77 10.18 9.42
CA LYS A 48 3.94 9.41 8.49
C LYS A 48 4.74 9.06 7.26
N THR A 49 4.55 7.85 6.76
CA THR A 49 5.15 7.46 5.48
C THR A 49 4.40 8.18 4.35
N PRO A 50 5.08 8.53 3.24
CA PRO A 50 4.42 9.21 2.12
C PRO A 50 3.28 8.38 1.52
N ALA A 51 3.35 7.05 1.61
CA ALA A 51 2.27 6.16 1.21
C ALA A 51 1.05 6.26 2.14
N ASP A 52 1.27 6.39 3.45
CA ASP A 52 0.20 6.58 4.45
C ASP A 52 -0.51 7.92 4.24
N GLU A 53 0.25 8.99 4.02
CA GLU A 53 -0.30 10.31 3.70
C GLU A 53 -1.07 10.28 2.36
N PHE A 54 -0.52 9.65 1.32
CA PHE A 54 -1.19 9.54 0.04
C PHE A 54 -2.52 8.76 0.14
N PHE A 55 -2.54 7.65 0.86
CA PHE A 55 -3.77 6.88 1.06
C PHE A 55 -4.81 7.70 1.82
N HIS A 56 -4.42 8.30 2.95
CA HIS A 56 -5.36 8.98 3.84
C HIS A 56 -5.84 10.35 3.34
N ASN A 57 -4.95 11.16 2.76
CA ASN A 57 -5.29 12.51 2.28
C ASN A 57 -5.73 12.53 0.82
N LYS A 58 -5.15 11.67 -0.04
CA LYS A 58 -5.39 11.75 -1.50
C LYS A 58 -6.42 10.76 -2.01
N ILE A 59 -6.46 9.54 -1.48
CA ILE A 59 -7.41 8.50 -1.92
C ILE A 59 -8.70 8.56 -1.10
N LEU A 60 -8.58 8.63 0.23
CA LEU A 60 -9.73 8.52 1.13
C LEU A 60 -10.35 9.88 1.51
N GLU A 61 -9.57 10.96 1.51
CA GLU A 61 -9.98 12.29 2.00
C GLU A 61 -10.67 12.20 3.38
N ILE A 62 -9.96 11.68 4.39
CA ILE A 62 -10.51 11.52 5.75
C ILE A 62 -10.96 12.87 6.31
N SER A 63 -12.23 12.96 6.75
CA SER A 63 -12.74 14.13 7.47
C SER A 63 -12.27 14.14 8.93
N ASP A 64 -12.23 15.34 9.51
CA ASP A 64 -11.78 15.57 10.91
C ASP A 64 -12.68 14.94 11.99
N GLY A 65 -13.75 14.20 11.63
CA GLY A 65 -14.55 13.45 12.59
C GLY A 65 -15.85 12.85 12.06
N ILE A 66 -16.46 11.96 12.84
CA ILE A 66 -17.76 11.31 12.50
C ILE A 66 -18.95 12.28 12.55
N SER A 67 -18.80 13.41 13.26
CA SER A 67 -19.84 14.43 13.40
C SER A 67 -19.97 15.33 12.16
N ASN A 68 -18.99 15.30 11.25
CA ASN A 68 -19.03 15.97 9.96
C ASN A 68 -18.60 14.95 8.89
N PRO A 69 -19.52 14.16 8.32
CA PRO A 69 -19.21 13.41 7.12
C PRO A 69 -18.78 14.44 6.06
N GLY A 70 -17.50 14.39 5.67
CA GLY A 70 -16.91 15.36 4.75
C GLY A 70 -17.55 15.32 3.36
N THR A 71 -16.89 15.97 2.41
CA THR A 71 -17.35 16.01 1.00
C THR A 71 -17.28 14.62 0.36
N ILE A 72 -18.24 14.32 -0.53
CA ILE A 72 -18.24 13.06 -1.29
C ILE A 72 -17.08 13.08 -2.29
N VAL A 73 -16.17 12.12 -2.14
CA VAL A 73 -15.05 11.88 -3.07
C VAL A 73 -15.57 11.25 -4.36
N TRP A 74 -15.74 12.08 -5.39
CA TRP A 74 -16.24 11.68 -6.71
C TRP A 74 -15.50 10.49 -7.37
N PRO A 75 -14.17 10.38 -7.31
CA PRO A 75 -13.46 9.25 -7.89
C PRO A 75 -13.83 7.91 -7.25
N LEU A 76 -14.06 7.90 -5.92
CA LEU A 76 -14.50 6.70 -5.21
C LEU A 76 -15.93 6.32 -5.58
N LEU A 77 -16.83 7.31 -5.68
CA LEU A 77 -18.21 7.08 -6.07
C LEU A 77 -18.28 6.48 -7.48
N ILE A 78 -17.54 7.03 -8.43
CA ILE A 78 -17.47 6.51 -9.80
C ILE A 78 -16.93 5.09 -9.82
N CYS A 79 -15.87 4.80 -9.04
CA CYS A 79 -15.31 3.45 -8.91
C CYS A 79 -16.36 2.44 -8.40
N VAL A 80 -17.16 2.82 -7.39
CA VAL A 80 -18.23 1.99 -6.85
C VAL A 80 -19.34 1.76 -7.88
N VAL A 81 -19.77 2.79 -8.60
CA VAL A 81 -20.79 2.66 -9.65
C VAL A 81 -20.32 1.74 -10.78
N ILE A 82 -19.07 1.88 -11.22
CA ILE A 82 -18.49 1.00 -12.24
C ILE A 82 -18.47 -0.45 -11.76
N SER A 83 -18.03 -0.70 -10.52
CA SER A 83 -18.05 -2.04 -9.93
C SER A 83 -19.45 -2.65 -9.92
N TRP A 84 -20.46 -1.87 -9.53
CA TRP A 84 -21.85 -2.30 -9.51
C TRP A 84 -22.38 -2.64 -10.91
N VAL A 85 -22.04 -1.81 -11.91
CA VAL A 85 -22.37 -2.07 -13.32
C VAL A 85 -21.69 -3.35 -13.82
N VAL A 86 -20.43 -3.59 -13.50
CA VAL A 86 -19.72 -4.82 -13.88
C VAL A 86 -20.38 -6.05 -13.27
N VAL A 87 -20.74 -6.01 -11.98
CA VAL A 87 -21.48 -7.10 -11.32
C VAL A 87 -22.83 -7.34 -11.99
N PHE A 88 -23.56 -6.28 -12.31
CA PHE A 88 -24.83 -6.38 -13.01
C PHE A 88 -24.67 -6.99 -14.41
N LEU A 89 -23.63 -6.60 -15.15
CA LEU A 89 -23.30 -7.18 -16.47
C LEU A 89 -22.90 -8.66 -16.37
N CYS A 90 -22.17 -9.06 -15.32
CA CYS A 90 -21.84 -10.46 -15.07
C CYS A 90 -23.08 -11.33 -14.86
N ILE A 91 -24.11 -10.79 -14.21
CA ILE A 91 -25.38 -11.48 -14.00
C ILE A 91 -26.19 -11.53 -15.31
N MET A 92 -26.33 -10.40 -16.02
CA MET A 92 -27.14 -10.33 -17.24
C MET A 92 -26.59 -11.12 -18.42
N LYS A 93 -25.26 -11.13 -18.64
CA LYS A 93 -24.62 -11.89 -19.74
C LYS A 93 -24.51 -13.39 -19.42
N GLY A 94 -24.90 -13.80 -18.21
CA GLY A 94 -24.97 -15.18 -17.77
C GLY A 94 -23.63 -15.75 -17.27
N VAL A 95 -23.72 -16.63 -16.27
CA VAL A 95 -22.58 -17.25 -15.57
C VAL A 95 -21.67 -18.09 -16.46
N LYS A 96 -22.13 -18.52 -17.65
CA LYS A 96 -21.36 -19.36 -18.57
C LYS A 96 -20.19 -18.60 -19.22
N SER A 97 -20.40 -17.33 -19.58
CA SER A 97 -19.33 -16.49 -20.14
C SER A 97 -18.40 -15.98 -19.03
N VAL A 98 -18.95 -15.62 -17.87
CA VAL A 98 -18.18 -15.17 -16.71
C VAL A 98 -17.31 -16.29 -16.17
N GLY A 99 -17.82 -17.53 -16.13
CA GLY A 99 -17.05 -18.71 -15.72
C GLY A 99 -15.74 -18.86 -16.50
N LYS A 100 -15.75 -18.56 -17.81
CA LYS A 100 -14.54 -18.59 -18.64
C LYS A 100 -13.46 -17.61 -18.17
N VAL A 101 -13.85 -16.39 -17.79
CA VAL A 101 -12.96 -15.36 -17.24
C VAL A 101 -12.54 -15.69 -15.81
N VAL A 102 -13.44 -16.29 -15.03
CA VAL A 102 -13.18 -16.71 -13.65
C VAL A 102 -12.08 -17.77 -13.60
N TYR A 103 -11.97 -18.67 -14.58
CA TYR A 103 -10.83 -19.59 -14.63
C TYR A 103 -9.49 -18.85 -14.70
N PHE A 104 -9.43 -17.72 -15.41
CA PHE A 104 -8.23 -16.88 -15.45
C PHE A 104 -7.99 -16.17 -14.11
N THR A 105 -9.03 -15.57 -13.51
CA THR A 105 -8.90 -14.89 -12.21
C THR A 105 -8.69 -15.85 -11.05
N ALA A 106 -9.02 -17.13 -11.17
CA ALA A 106 -8.71 -18.15 -10.17
C ALA A 106 -7.23 -18.52 -10.21
N THR A 107 -6.63 -18.58 -11.40
CA THR A 107 -5.20 -18.88 -11.58
C THR A 107 -4.31 -17.67 -11.29
N PHE A 108 -4.76 -16.46 -11.59
CA PHE A 108 -3.97 -15.23 -11.44
C PHE A 108 -3.41 -14.98 -10.02
N PRO A 109 -4.19 -15.11 -8.92
CA PRO A 109 -3.67 -15.00 -7.55
C PRO A 109 -2.57 -16.01 -7.25
N PHE A 110 -2.66 -17.25 -7.76
CA PHE A 110 -1.61 -18.26 -7.56
C PHE A 110 -0.32 -17.90 -8.31
N VAL A 111 -0.43 -17.38 -9.53
CA VAL A 111 0.73 -16.92 -10.30
C VAL A 111 1.39 -15.73 -9.61
N ILE A 112 0.61 -14.74 -9.17
CA ILE A 112 1.12 -13.60 -8.39
C ILE A 112 1.80 -14.10 -7.11
N LEU A 113 1.14 -14.97 -6.35
CA LEU A 113 1.68 -15.52 -5.11
C LEU A 113 3.01 -16.23 -5.36
N PHE A 114 3.11 -17.00 -6.45
CA PHE A 114 4.34 -17.68 -6.82
C PHE A 114 5.47 -16.68 -7.18
N VAL A 115 5.19 -15.66 -7.98
CA VAL A 115 6.19 -14.64 -8.33
C VAL A 115 6.59 -13.80 -7.11
N LEU A 116 5.63 -13.42 -6.26
CA LEU A 116 5.90 -12.72 -5.00
C LEU A 116 6.73 -13.58 -4.05
N LEU A 117 6.52 -14.89 -4.02
CA LEU A 117 7.32 -15.80 -3.22
C LEU A 117 8.77 -15.82 -3.71
N VAL A 118 8.99 -16.02 -5.01
CA VAL A 118 10.35 -16.04 -5.59
C VAL A 118 11.05 -14.68 -5.37
N ARG A 119 10.36 -13.57 -5.66
CA ARG A 119 10.89 -12.20 -5.44
C ARG A 119 11.14 -11.91 -3.96
N GLY A 120 10.24 -12.34 -3.08
CA GLY A 120 10.34 -12.18 -1.64
C GLY A 120 11.54 -12.91 -1.07
N LEU A 121 11.80 -14.15 -1.50
CA LEU A 121 12.97 -14.93 -1.08
C LEU A 121 14.29 -14.42 -1.68
N THR A 122 14.24 -13.74 -2.83
CA THR A 122 15.42 -13.18 -3.50
C THR A 122 15.90 -11.88 -2.84
N LEU A 123 15.06 -11.22 -2.02
CA LEU A 123 15.47 -10.02 -1.27
C LEU A 123 16.36 -10.40 -0.07
N PRO A 124 17.49 -9.71 0.15
CA PRO A 124 18.33 -9.95 1.33
C PRO A 124 17.52 -9.67 2.60
N GLY A 125 17.55 -10.58 3.56
CA GLY A 125 16.79 -10.48 4.80
C GLY A 125 15.43 -11.21 4.82
N ALA A 126 15.03 -11.85 3.71
CA ALA A 126 13.78 -12.64 3.64
C ALA A 126 13.66 -13.70 4.75
N MET A 127 14.78 -14.32 5.12
CA MET A 127 14.81 -15.39 6.12
C MET A 127 14.43 -14.92 7.53
N GLN A 128 14.72 -13.65 7.87
CA GLN A 128 14.31 -13.08 9.16
C GLN A 128 12.80 -12.85 9.22
N GLY A 129 12.17 -12.45 8.11
CA GLY A 129 10.72 -12.35 8.01
C GLY A 129 10.02 -13.70 8.16
N VAL A 130 10.58 -14.75 7.55
CA VAL A 130 10.06 -16.13 7.69
C VAL A 130 10.21 -16.63 9.13
N LEU A 131 11.38 -16.40 9.73
CA LEU A 131 11.64 -16.83 11.12
C LEU A 131 10.72 -16.09 12.11
N PHE A 132 10.46 -14.80 11.90
CA PHE A 132 9.50 -14.02 12.69
C PHE A 132 8.08 -14.58 12.59
N TYR A 133 7.65 -15.00 11.40
CA TYR A 133 6.31 -15.58 11.19
C TYR A 133 6.15 -16.94 11.89
N ILE A 134 7.18 -17.78 11.86
CA ILE A 134 7.12 -19.15 12.39
C ILE A 134 7.37 -19.20 13.90
N SER A 135 8.02 -18.19 14.50
CA SER A 135 8.35 -18.16 15.94
C SER A 135 7.07 -18.10 16.80
N PRO A 136 6.69 -19.18 17.50
CA PRO A 136 5.44 -19.22 18.24
C PRO A 136 5.59 -18.55 19.62
N GLN A 137 4.78 -17.52 19.87
CA GLN A 137 4.68 -16.85 21.18
C GLN A 137 3.62 -17.55 22.05
N TRP A 138 4.01 -18.64 22.72
CA TRP A 138 3.09 -19.49 23.50
C TRP A 138 2.31 -18.77 24.62
N GLY A 139 2.82 -17.63 25.10
CA GLY A 139 2.14 -16.80 26.12
C GLY A 139 0.93 -16.01 25.62
N GLN A 140 0.73 -15.87 24.30
CA GLN A 140 -0.42 -15.12 23.75
C GLN A 140 -1.68 -15.99 23.60
N LEU A 141 -1.55 -17.32 23.61
CA LEU A 141 -2.65 -18.27 23.47
C LEU A 141 -3.57 -18.34 24.70
N THR A 142 -3.12 -17.88 25.87
CA THR A 142 -3.91 -17.86 27.11
C THR A 142 -4.77 -16.59 27.26
N ASN A 143 -4.61 -15.60 26.38
CA ASN A 143 -5.45 -14.41 26.36
C ASN A 143 -6.82 -14.73 25.76
N LEU A 144 -7.89 -14.51 26.52
CA LEU A 144 -9.30 -14.68 26.08
C LEU A 144 -9.65 -13.85 24.83
N LYS A 145 -8.88 -12.80 24.55
CA LYS A 145 -8.98 -11.96 23.35
C LYS A 145 -8.59 -12.67 22.05
N VAL A 146 -7.93 -13.82 22.10
CA VAL A 146 -7.52 -14.60 20.90
C VAL A 146 -8.62 -15.56 20.41
N ARG A 147 -9.67 -15.78 21.21
CA ARG A 147 -10.71 -16.80 20.98
C ARG A 147 -12.11 -16.23 20.70
N ILE A 148 -12.27 -14.91 20.69
CA ILE A 148 -13.54 -14.18 20.47
C ILE A 148 -13.32 -13.18 19.35
#